data_AF-A0A7X8FWN9-F1
#
_entry.id   AF-A0A7X8FWN9-F1
#
_cell.length_a   1.000
_cell.length_b   1.000
_cell.length_c   1.000
_cell.angle_alpha   90.00
_cell.angle_beta   90.00
_cell.angle_gamma   90.00
#
_symmetry.space_group_name_H-M   'P 1'
#
loop_
_entity.id
_entity.type
_entity.pdbx_description
1 polymer ?
#
loop_
_entity_poly.entity_id
_entity_poly.type
_entity_poly.pdbx_seq_one_letter_code
_entity_poly.pdbx_strand_id
1 'polypeptide(L)'
;MILRKLTKIAVLLVFAGITAGCEIFEYSDPFPDSYYSDNFIQDVGFDLFSGYDTALPAPDPETGAQVPVTGSWDFAYRYTDWDQFNYMRFYRANPTAVASDFSSVPEGLAADAPVYRLEVVNLVSGGHFEFGQTGTWAGSGTAVHDSVPRITGTGSMRLDAFSEQDVLFTPATLSGFSSRAAVAYAVFFRFSSGDPFVVNAGSDSLALDFNSGLASGLFSPAADGDNCRFQFEPESIGLSFSALYVDDFTMAKSGGMTLRLRLRPSETTHRLEPGTWEFRVWVHADPSADADGSAGPYPLDSLSVNMGPVGESTLAADSNIYSAAESTGWTRVSAILSSQALQYPRDYGEADEPVLDLIISCEDVNPGSILLAAPELRFR
;
A
#
# COMPACT_ATOMS: atom_id res chain seq x y z
N MET A 1 40.47 27.60 -97.19
CA MET A 1 41.30 28.59 -96.48
C MET A 1 40.67 28.83 -95.12
N ILE A 2 41.37 28.41 -94.05
CA ILE A 2 41.34 28.96 -92.67
C ILE A 2 39.95 29.00 -91.98
N LEU A 3 39.61 28.09 -91.06
CA LEU A 3 39.99 28.02 -89.63
C LEU A 3 38.87 28.53 -88.69
N ARG A 4 38.39 27.62 -87.81
CA ARG A 4 37.91 27.81 -86.42
C ARG A 4 36.75 28.78 -86.14
N LYS A 5 35.77 28.31 -85.34
CA LYS A 5 35.71 28.44 -83.86
C LYS A 5 34.40 27.80 -83.36
N LEU A 6 34.51 26.71 -82.60
CA LEU A 6 34.34 26.60 -81.13
C LEU A 6 32.93 26.19 -80.67
N THR A 7 32.82 24.88 -80.52
CA THR A 7 32.09 24.08 -79.53
C THR A 7 31.72 24.77 -78.22
N LYS A 8 30.44 24.70 -77.79
CA LYS A 8 30.01 24.56 -76.38
C LYS A 8 28.64 23.85 -76.28
N ILE A 9 28.72 22.59 -75.85
CA ILE A 9 27.88 21.86 -74.87
C ILE A 9 26.35 22.00 -74.97
N ALA A 10 25.71 20.92 -75.43
CA ALA A 10 24.46 20.42 -74.88
C ALA A 10 24.50 18.88 -74.98
N VAL A 11 25.01 18.22 -73.95
CA VAL A 11 24.89 16.76 -73.83
C VAL A 11 23.59 16.50 -73.08
N LEU A 12 22.55 16.20 -73.86
CA LEU A 12 21.34 15.54 -73.39
C LEU A 12 21.67 14.05 -73.31
N LEU A 13 21.99 13.54 -72.12
CA LEU A 13 22.04 12.10 -71.87
C LEU A 13 20.90 11.73 -70.94
N VAL A 14 19.94 11.05 -71.54
CA VAL A 14 18.82 10.35 -70.92
C VAL A 14 19.36 9.37 -69.88
N PHE A 15 19.11 9.63 -68.60
CA PHE A 15 19.10 8.59 -67.57
C PHE A 15 17.64 8.29 -67.24
N ALA A 16 17.10 7.31 -67.97
CA ALA A 16 16.00 6.50 -67.48
C ALA A 16 16.58 5.49 -66.47
N GLY A 17 15.89 5.31 -65.34
CA GLY A 17 16.05 4.12 -64.51
C GLY A 17 16.96 4.24 -63.28
N ILE A 18 16.60 5.11 -62.32
CA ILE A 18 16.83 4.84 -60.89
C ILE A 18 15.56 5.25 -60.13
N THR A 19 14.54 4.39 -60.15
CA THR A 19 13.61 4.29 -59.01
C THR A 19 14.25 3.33 -58.02
N ALA A 20 15.30 3.79 -57.34
CA ALA A 20 15.78 3.14 -56.13
C ALA A 20 14.67 3.29 -55.09
N GLY A 21 14.32 2.16 -54.47
CA GLY A 21 13.14 1.99 -53.65
C GLY A 21 12.92 3.12 -52.65
N CYS A 22 11.67 3.57 -52.55
CA CYS A 22 11.12 3.81 -51.23
C CYS A 22 11.26 2.49 -50.47
N GLU A 23 12.35 2.32 -49.72
CA GLU A 23 12.28 1.56 -48.49
C GLU A 23 11.24 2.29 -47.64
N ILE A 24 9.99 1.82 -47.77
CA ILE A 24 9.02 1.99 -46.70
C ILE A 24 9.74 1.38 -45.51
N PHE A 25 10.17 2.23 -44.58
CA PHE A 25 10.52 1.78 -43.24
C PHE A 25 9.27 1.08 -42.71
N GLU A 26 9.19 -0.24 -42.87
CA GLU A 26 8.33 -1.07 -42.06
C GLU A 26 8.85 -0.88 -40.63
N TYR A 27 8.19 0.01 -39.90
CA TYR A 27 8.27 0.03 -38.46
C TYR A 27 7.67 -1.30 -38.00
N SER A 28 8.51 -2.32 -37.84
CA SER A 28 8.13 -3.51 -37.10
C SER A 28 8.25 -3.18 -35.63
N ASP A 29 7.16 -3.35 -34.89
CA ASP A 29 7.24 -3.33 -33.44
C ASP A 29 8.34 -4.30 -32.97
N PRO A 30 9.15 -3.91 -31.96
CA PRO A 30 10.25 -4.74 -31.49
C PRO A 30 9.78 -6.08 -30.90
N PHE A 31 8.49 -6.17 -30.53
CA PHE A 31 7.86 -7.35 -29.97
C PHE A 31 6.57 -7.70 -30.73
N PRO A 32 6.09 -8.95 -30.66
CA PRO A 32 4.80 -9.34 -31.20
C PRO A 32 3.63 -8.57 -30.55
N ASP A 33 2.52 -8.39 -31.26
CA ASP A 33 1.31 -7.69 -30.78
C ASP A 33 0.82 -8.14 -29.39
N SER A 34 1.06 -9.42 -29.03
CA SER A 34 0.72 -9.97 -27.72
C SER A 34 1.43 -9.27 -26.57
N TYR A 35 2.64 -8.73 -26.76
CA TYR A 35 3.32 -7.92 -25.73
C TYR A 35 2.50 -6.69 -25.34
N TYR A 36 1.88 -6.04 -26.31
CA TYR A 36 1.17 -4.78 -26.10
C TYR A 36 -0.28 -4.97 -25.66
N SER A 37 -0.80 -6.21 -25.75
CA SER A 37 -2.22 -6.52 -25.50
C SER A 37 -2.47 -7.47 -24.33
N ASP A 38 -1.50 -8.28 -23.93
CA ASP A 38 -1.67 -9.27 -22.86
C ASP A 38 -1.40 -8.70 -21.46
N ASN A 39 -1.97 -9.34 -20.45
CA ASN A 39 -1.59 -9.15 -19.06
C ASN A 39 -0.51 -10.17 -18.72
N PHE A 40 0.69 -9.69 -18.42
CA PHE A 40 1.87 -10.55 -18.20
C PHE A 40 1.77 -11.40 -16.93
N ILE A 41 0.93 -11.00 -15.98
CA ILE A 41 0.71 -11.71 -14.72
C ILE A 41 -0.69 -12.35 -14.65
N GLN A 42 -1.34 -12.59 -15.80
CA GLN A 42 -2.69 -13.15 -15.83
C GLN A 42 -2.80 -14.50 -15.09
N ASP A 43 -1.81 -15.37 -15.25
CA ASP A 43 -1.79 -16.71 -14.63
C ASP A 43 -1.37 -16.70 -13.15
N VAL A 44 -0.77 -15.59 -12.69
CA VAL A 44 -0.47 -15.39 -11.27
C VAL A 44 -1.68 -14.79 -10.57
N GLY A 45 -2.19 -13.67 -11.10
CA GLY A 45 -3.34 -12.94 -10.55
C GLY A 45 -3.19 -12.69 -9.04
N PHE A 46 -4.29 -12.39 -8.34
CA PHE A 46 -4.29 -12.40 -6.87
C PHE A 46 -4.58 -13.79 -6.28
N ASP A 47 -5.00 -14.76 -7.10
CA ASP A 47 -5.30 -16.13 -6.68
C ASP A 47 -4.04 -16.88 -6.17
N LEU A 48 -2.86 -16.59 -6.72
CA LEU A 48 -1.59 -17.14 -6.23
C LEU A 48 -1.01 -16.30 -5.09
N PHE A 49 -1.53 -16.51 -3.87
CA PHE A 49 -1.03 -15.87 -2.65
C PHE A 49 -0.42 -16.88 -1.68
N SER A 50 0.83 -16.64 -1.27
CA SER A 50 1.65 -17.52 -0.43
C SER A 50 1.77 -17.05 1.04
N GLY A 51 0.84 -16.21 1.51
CA GLY A 51 0.90 -15.60 2.84
C GLY A 51 0.25 -16.37 3.99
N TYR A 52 -0.48 -17.45 3.72
CA TYR A 52 -1.26 -18.17 4.74
C TYR A 52 -0.51 -19.28 5.49
N ASP A 53 0.64 -19.72 4.97
CA ASP A 53 1.44 -20.72 5.66
C ASP A 53 2.13 -20.06 6.88
N THR A 54 2.05 -20.71 8.04
CA THR A 54 2.75 -20.33 9.27
C THR A 54 4.25 -20.67 9.23
N ALA A 55 4.76 -21.23 8.13
CA ALA A 55 6.19 -21.35 7.88
C ALA A 55 6.63 -20.43 6.74
N LEU A 56 7.78 -19.78 6.92
CA LEU A 56 8.53 -19.21 5.79
C LEU A 56 9.14 -20.36 4.97
N PRO A 57 9.44 -20.13 3.68
CA PRO A 57 10.37 -20.98 2.95
C PRO A 57 11.66 -21.18 3.74
N ALA A 58 12.33 -22.32 3.50
CA ALA A 58 13.65 -22.54 4.10
C ALA A 58 14.62 -21.44 3.63
N PRO A 59 15.48 -20.92 4.53
CA PRO A 59 16.48 -19.95 4.14
C PRO A 59 17.45 -20.57 3.13
N ASP A 60 18.10 -19.71 2.35
CA ASP A 60 19.14 -20.13 1.42
C ASP A 60 20.24 -20.91 2.17
N PRO A 61 20.59 -22.14 1.73
CA PRO A 61 21.49 -23.01 2.47
C PRO A 61 22.94 -22.54 2.49
N GLU A 62 23.33 -21.65 1.57
CA GLU A 62 24.70 -21.13 1.45
C GLU A 62 24.89 -19.84 2.26
N THR A 63 23.91 -18.95 2.22
CA THR A 63 23.95 -17.62 2.84
C THR A 63 23.21 -17.53 4.16
N GLY A 64 22.27 -18.45 4.41
CA GLY A 64 21.38 -18.43 5.57
C GLY A 64 20.31 -17.32 5.51
N ALA A 65 20.25 -16.57 4.41
CA ALA A 65 19.29 -15.48 4.25
C ALA A 65 17.88 -16.02 3.96
N GLN A 66 16.87 -15.35 4.51
CA GLN A 66 15.49 -15.62 4.13
C GLN A 66 15.24 -15.10 2.71
N VAL A 67 14.80 -15.98 1.82
CA VAL A 67 14.56 -15.64 0.42
C VAL A 67 13.06 -15.46 0.18
N PRO A 68 12.63 -14.28 -0.29
CA PRO A 68 11.28 -14.04 -0.80
C PRO A 68 10.80 -15.09 -1.81
N VAL A 69 9.53 -15.49 -1.71
CA VAL A 69 8.88 -16.29 -2.73
C VAL A 69 8.78 -15.48 -4.03
N THR A 70 8.92 -16.18 -5.16
CA THR A 70 8.76 -15.62 -6.51
C THR A 70 7.50 -16.20 -7.16
N GLY A 71 6.91 -15.48 -8.13
CA GLY A 71 5.74 -15.95 -8.86
C GLY A 71 4.47 -16.08 -8.02
N SER A 72 4.42 -15.49 -6.83
CA SER A 72 3.24 -15.45 -5.95
C SER A 72 3.23 -14.21 -5.09
N TRP A 73 2.05 -13.74 -4.73
CA TRP A 73 1.88 -12.63 -3.81
C TRP A 73 2.22 -13.04 -2.38
N ASP A 74 2.91 -12.18 -1.65
CA ASP A 74 3.22 -12.37 -0.25
C ASP A 74 3.26 -11.04 0.53
N PHE A 75 3.43 -11.14 1.85
CA PHE A 75 3.64 -9.97 2.69
C PHE A 75 5.12 -9.76 2.95
N ALA A 76 5.64 -8.57 2.62
CA ALA A 76 7.07 -8.28 2.68
C ALA A 76 7.66 -8.37 4.09
N TYR A 77 6.93 -7.90 5.13
CA TYR A 77 7.38 -7.97 6.53
C TYR A 77 7.70 -9.40 6.99
N ARG A 78 7.16 -10.42 6.33
CA ARG A 78 7.42 -11.81 6.70
C ARG A 78 8.90 -12.20 6.54
N TYR A 79 9.68 -11.50 5.72
CA TYR A 79 11.08 -11.86 5.45
C TYR A 79 12.09 -10.96 6.15
N THR A 80 11.63 -9.91 6.81
CA THR A 80 12.49 -8.92 7.49
C THR A 80 12.45 -9.08 9.00
N ASP A 81 11.26 -9.14 9.58
CA ASP A 81 11.03 -8.98 11.01
C ASP A 81 9.81 -9.79 11.49
N TRP A 82 9.62 -10.96 10.88
CA TRP A 82 8.48 -11.81 11.20
C TRP A 82 8.59 -12.43 12.59
N ASP A 83 7.57 -12.14 13.38
CA ASP A 83 7.38 -12.65 14.74
C ASP A 83 6.24 -13.68 14.82
N GLN A 84 5.88 -14.27 13.68
CA GLN A 84 4.77 -15.22 13.51
C GLN A 84 3.37 -14.59 13.65
N PHE A 85 3.27 -13.26 13.72
CA PHE A 85 1.99 -12.56 13.69
C PHE A 85 1.66 -12.06 12.28
N ASN A 86 0.38 -12.15 11.91
CA ASN A 86 -0.12 -11.66 10.62
C ASN A 86 -0.70 -10.25 10.80
N TYR A 87 0.12 -9.24 10.51
CA TYR A 87 -0.24 -7.82 10.58
C TYR A 87 -1.14 -7.35 9.45
N MET A 88 -1.19 -8.12 8.36
CA MET A 88 -2.07 -7.89 7.21
C MET A 88 -2.81 -9.18 6.88
N ARG A 89 -3.98 -9.05 6.25
CA ARG A 89 -4.78 -10.17 5.71
C ARG A 89 -5.12 -9.89 4.26
N PHE A 90 -5.10 -10.92 3.42
CA PHE A 90 -5.37 -10.79 1.99
C PHE A 90 -6.17 -11.97 1.45
N TYR A 91 -7.49 -11.85 1.44
CA TYR A 91 -8.41 -12.95 1.11
C TYR A 91 -9.43 -12.53 0.06
N ARG A 92 -10.01 -13.50 -0.64
CA ARG A 92 -11.14 -13.25 -1.53
C ARG A 92 -12.31 -12.68 -0.73
N ALA A 93 -12.86 -11.55 -1.17
CA ALA A 93 -13.95 -10.86 -0.48
C ALA A 93 -15.24 -11.66 -0.65
N ASN A 94 -15.53 -12.64 0.22
CA ASN A 94 -16.52 -13.72 -0.01
C ASN A 94 -16.12 -14.65 -1.19
N PRO A 95 -16.22 -16.00 -1.05
CA PRO A 95 -15.77 -16.95 -2.07
C PRO A 95 -16.16 -16.70 -3.54
N THR A 96 -17.24 -15.97 -3.81
CA THR A 96 -17.74 -15.74 -5.16
C THR A 96 -17.80 -14.28 -5.59
N ALA A 97 -17.33 -13.32 -4.79
CA ALA A 97 -17.56 -11.93 -5.15
C ALA A 97 -16.73 -11.48 -6.35
N VAL A 98 -17.35 -10.60 -7.12
CA VAL A 98 -16.84 -10.03 -8.36
C VAL A 98 -17.06 -8.52 -8.39
N ALA A 99 -16.36 -7.82 -9.29
CA ALA A 99 -16.37 -6.36 -9.36
C ALA A 99 -17.78 -5.74 -9.45
N SER A 100 -18.69 -6.40 -10.17
CA SER A 100 -20.09 -5.95 -10.32
C SER A 100 -20.94 -6.03 -9.06
N ASP A 101 -20.47 -6.70 -8.00
CA ASP A 101 -21.17 -6.75 -6.70
C ASP A 101 -21.02 -5.45 -5.89
N PHE A 102 -20.02 -4.59 -6.21
CA PHE A 102 -19.61 -3.49 -5.32
C PHE A 102 -19.86 -2.07 -5.86
N SER A 103 -20.14 -1.87 -7.15
CA SER A 103 -20.61 -0.60 -7.75
C SER A 103 -20.73 -0.74 -9.27
N SER A 104 -20.98 0.36 -9.99
CA SER A 104 -20.87 0.37 -11.45
C SER A 104 -19.43 0.05 -11.89
N VAL A 105 -19.29 -0.92 -12.78
CA VAL A 105 -17.97 -1.37 -13.26
C VAL A 105 -17.48 -0.41 -14.36
N PRO A 106 -16.34 0.29 -14.16
CA PRO A 106 -15.79 1.22 -15.14
C PRO A 106 -15.14 0.49 -16.33
N GLU A 107 -14.87 1.25 -17.39
CA GLU A 107 -14.15 0.74 -18.55
C GLU A 107 -12.76 0.20 -18.16
N GLY A 108 -12.43 -1.01 -18.63
CA GLY A 108 -11.17 -1.68 -18.33
C GLY A 108 -11.16 -2.53 -17.06
N LEU A 109 -12.28 -2.61 -16.32
CA LEU A 109 -12.51 -3.63 -15.29
C LEU A 109 -13.58 -4.61 -15.80
N ALA A 110 -13.29 -5.90 -15.79
CA ALA A 110 -14.29 -6.91 -16.14
C ALA A 110 -15.32 -7.05 -15.02
N ALA A 111 -16.61 -7.19 -15.36
CA ALA A 111 -17.68 -7.26 -14.37
C ALA A 111 -17.60 -8.51 -13.47
N ASP A 112 -17.01 -9.58 -14.00
CA ASP A 112 -16.76 -10.87 -13.34
C ASP A 112 -15.34 -10.96 -12.75
N ALA A 113 -14.55 -9.87 -12.76
CA ALA A 113 -13.23 -9.85 -12.15
C ALA A 113 -13.33 -10.21 -10.65
N PRO A 114 -12.59 -11.23 -10.16
CA PRO A 114 -12.59 -11.59 -8.75
C PRO A 114 -12.13 -10.43 -7.86
N VAL A 115 -12.78 -10.29 -6.70
CA VAL A 115 -12.49 -9.24 -5.73
C VAL A 115 -11.81 -9.80 -4.49
N TYR A 116 -10.75 -9.14 -4.07
CA TYR A 116 -9.96 -9.47 -2.89
C TYR A 116 -10.03 -8.34 -1.88
N ARG A 117 -10.04 -8.68 -0.60
CA ARG A 117 -9.89 -7.74 0.49
C ARG A 117 -8.45 -7.76 0.97
N LEU A 118 -7.84 -6.59 0.99
CA LEU A 118 -6.60 -6.31 1.70
C LEU A 118 -6.96 -5.57 3.01
N GLU A 119 -6.49 -6.10 4.13
CA GLU A 119 -6.78 -5.57 5.47
C GLU A 119 -5.49 -5.37 6.24
N VAL A 120 -5.27 -4.16 6.76
CA VAL A 120 -4.29 -3.85 7.81
C VAL A 120 -4.98 -4.08 9.15
N VAL A 121 -4.45 -5.01 9.94
CA VAL A 121 -5.11 -5.46 11.17
C VAL A 121 -4.98 -4.40 12.26
N ASN A 122 -6.11 -3.99 12.85
CA ASN A 122 -6.08 -3.22 14.09
C ASN A 122 -5.64 -4.12 15.25
N LEU A 123 -4.50 -3.80 15.85
CA LEU A 123 -3.85 -4.57 16.90
C LEU A 123 -4.42 -4.30 18.28
N VAL A 124 -5.27 -3.29 18.41
CA VAL A 124 -6.00 -2.95 19.63
C VAL A 124 -7.50 -3.04 19.42
N SER A 125 -8.22 -3.20 20.52
CA SER A 125 -9.65 -3.22 20.60
C SER A 125 -10.12 -2.34 21.75
N GLY A 126 -11.35 -1.89 21.61
CA GLY A 126 -12.00 -1.05 22.61
C GLY A 126 -11.68 0.43 22.53
N GLY A 127 -11.16 0.87 21.39
CA GLY A 127 -10.87 2.27 21.10
C GLY A 127 -12.02 3.06 20.49
N HIS A 128 -13.10 2.40 20.07
CA HIS A 128 -14.17 2.99 19.24
C HIS A 128 -15.42 3.42 20.03
N PHE A 129 -15.55 3.01 21.30
CA PHE A 129 -16.59 3.42 22.26
C PHE A 129 -18.08 3.35 21.87
N GLU A 130 -18.43 2.80 20.71
CA GLU A 130 -19.81 2.68 20.19
C GLU A 130 -20.76 1.89 21.11
N PHE A 131 -20.25 0.87 21.81
CA PHE A 131 -21.05 -0.01 22.67
C PHE A 131 -20.63 0.02 24.15
N GLY A 132 -19.95 1.10 24.57
CA GLY A 132 -19.54 1.35 25.96
C GLY A 132 -18.03 1.40 26.18
N GLN A 133 -17.64 1.42 27.45
CA GLN A 133 -16.23 1.46 27.85
C GLN A 133 -15.57 0.10 27.61
N THR A 134 -14.58 0.10 26.74
CA THR A 134 -13.73 -1.04 26.44
C THR A 134 -12.28 -0.58 26.65
N GLY A 135 -11.40 -1.46 27.16
CA GLY A 135 -10.07 -1.08 27.67
C GLY A 135 -10.06 -0.63 29.14
N THR A 136 -8.90 -0.20 29.64
CA THR A 136 -8.68 0.19 31.04
C THR A 136 -8.37 1.68 31.16
N TRP A 137 -9.13 2.39 31.98
CA TRP A 137 -8.93 3.79 32.32
C TRP A 137 -8.31 3.94 33.71
N ALA A 138 -7.36 4.86 33.85
CA ALA A 138 -6.69 5.20 35.11
C ALA A 138 -6.24 6.67 35.10
N GLY A 139 -5.46 7.06 36.10
CA GLY A 139 -4.98 8.44 36.26
C GLY A 139 -5.71 9.19 37.37
N SER A 140 -5.33 10.45 37.53
CA SER A 140 -5.85 11.35 38.56
C SER A 140 -6.95 12.30 38.05
N GLY A 141 -7.11 12.43 36.73
CA GLY A 141 -8.22 13.10 36.07
C GLY A 141 -9.47 12.23 35.97
N THR A 142 -10.41 12.64 35.12
CA THR A 142 -11.71 11.96 34.93
C THR A 142 -11.87 11.49 33.49
N ALA A 143 -12.39 10.27 33.31
CA ALA A 143 -12.81 9.74 32.02
C ALA A 143 -14.26 9.22 32.13
N VAL A 144 -15.15 9.74 31.29
CA VAL A 144 -16.58 9.37 31.29
C VAL A 144 -16.98 9.04 29.86
N HIS A 145 -17.74 7.94 29.68
CA HIS A 145 -18.32 7.63 28.39
C HIS A 145 -19.40 8.66 28.04
N ASP A 146 -19.30 9.27 26.87
CA ASP A 146 -20.31 10.16 26.31
C ASP A 146 -21.00 9.43 25.16
N SER A 147 -22.28 9.12 25.32
CA SER A 147 -23.12 8.50 24.28
C SER A 147 -23.68 9.53 23.29
N VAL A 148 -23.20 10.77 23.32
CA VAL A 148 -23.51 11.80 22.34
C VAL A 148 -22.42 11.79 21.27
N PRO A 149 -22.78 11.78 19.97
CA PRO A 149 -21.80 11.83 18.89
C PRO A 149 -21.14 13.21 18.83
N ARG A 150 -19.91 13.30 19.35
CA ARG A 150 -19.12 14.55 19.41
C ARG A 150 -18.07 14.64 18.31
N ILE A 151 -17.57 13.49 17.85
CA ILE A 151 -16.54 13.38 16.82
C ILE A 151 -17.10 12.59 15.65
N THR A 152 -17.23 11.27 15.83
CA THR A 152 -17.71 10.28 14.87
C THR A 152 -18.59 9.25 15.59
N GLY A 153 -19.32 8.42 14.84
CA GLY A 153 -20.08 7.31 15.42
C GLY A 153 -21.20 7.71 16.38
N THR A 154 -21.46 6.85 17.38
CA THR A 154 -22.53 6.97 18.37
C THR A 154 -22.00 7.20 19.79
N GLY A 155 -20.68 7.09 20.02
CA GLY A 155 -20.06 7.29 21.32
C GLY A 155 -18.68 7.94 21.26
N SER A 156 -18.22 8.46 22.39
CA SER A 156 -16.83 8.91 22.59
C SER A 156 -16.48 8.86 24.08
N MET A 157 -15.22 9.06 24.42
CA MET A 157 -14.79 9.24 25.81
C MET A 157 -14.49 10.71 26.08
N ARG A 158 -15.19 11.28 27.07
CA ARG A 158 -14.94 12.63 27.57
C ARG A 158 -13.91 12.58 28.69
N LEU A 159 -12.85 13.37 28.53
CA LEU A 159 -11.73 13.50 29.45
C LEU A 159 -11.70 14.91 30.05
N ASP A 160 -11.39 14.97 31.34
CA ASP A 160 -11.17 16.22 32.08
C ASP A 160 -9.97 16.05 33.02
N ALA A 161 -9.01 16.98 32.99
CA ALA A 161 -7.85 16.99 33.89
C ALA A 161 -7.43 18.41 34.27
N PHE A 162 -7.18 18.62 35.57
CA PHE A 162 -6.61 19.85 36.10
C PHE A 162 -5.07 19.85 36.02
N SER A 163 -4.44 20.98 36.38
CA SER A 163 -2.98 21.07 36.44
C SER A 163 -2.39 19.92 37.27
N GLU A 164 -1.32 19.32 36.74
CA GLU A 164 -0.62 18.16 37.33
C GLU A 164 -1.45 16.88 37.43
N GLN A 165 -2.63 16.84 36.79
CA GLN A 165 -3.41 15.62 36.62
C GLN A 165 -3.20 15.00 35.23
N ASP A 166 -3.44 13.71 35.17
CA ASP A 166 -3.32 12.88 33.98
C ASP A 166 -4.56 11.99 33.80
N VAL A 167 -4.84 11.63 32.55
CA VAL A 167 -5.79 10.56 32.24
C VAL A 167 -5.05 9.50 31.43
N LEU A 168 -5.19 8.24 31.82
CA LEU A 168 -4.50 7.11 31.19
C LEU A 168 -5.52 6.18 30.54
N PHE A 169 -5.30 5.85 29.28
CA PHE A 169 -6.06 4.83 28.56
C PHE A 169 -5.14 3.72 28.07
N THR A 170 -5.46 2.48 28.44
CA THR A 170 -4.80 1.28 27.92
C THR A 170 -5.85 0.44 27.18
N PRO A 171 -5.86 0.44 25.83
CA PRO A 171 -6.77 -0.41 25.08
C PRO A 171 -6.41 -1.89 25.25
N ALA A 172 -7.37 -2.78 24.96
CA ALA A 172 -7.10 -4.21 24.98
C ALA A 172 -6.37 -4.62 23.69
N THR A 173 -5.39 -5.51 23.78
CA THR A 173 -4.71 -6.04 22.60
C THR A 173 -5.56 -7.09 21.89
N LEU A 174 -5.39 -7.20 20.57
CA LEU A 174 -6.00 -8.25 19.78
C LEU A 174 -5.53 -9.63 20.26
N SER A 175 -6.43 -10.62 20.28
CA SER A 175 -6.08 -11.97 20.71
C SER A 175 -4.94 -12.55 19.87
N GLY A 176 -3.93 -13.11 20.56
CA GLY A 176 -2.74 -13.70 19.92
C GLY A 176 -1.66 -12.69 19.52
N PHE A 177 -1.91 -11.38 19.67
CA PHE A 177 -0.89 -10.35 19.47
C PHE A 177 -0.13 -10.05 20.77
N SER A 178 1.18 -9.86 20.65
CA SER A 178 2.06 -9.31 21.68
C SER A 178 3.04 -8.37 21.00
N SER A 179 3.22 -7.17 21.56
CA SER A 179 4.18 -6.19 21.06
C SER A 179 5.62 -6.69 21.20
N ARG A 180 6.51 -6.17 20.35
CA ARG A 180 7.95 -6.49 20.33
C ARG A 180 8.79 -5.23 20.51
N ALA A 181 9.82 -5.30 21.35
CA ALA A 181 10.68 -4.14 21.63
C ALA A 181 11.42 -3.59 20.39
N ALA A 182 11.66 -4.44 19.39
CA ALA A 182 12.34 -4.05 18.16
C ALA A 182 11.39 -3.51 17.07
N VAL A 183 10.08 -3.49 17.30
CA VAL A 183 9.07 -3.12 16.31
C VAL A 183 8.31 -1.90 16.80
N ALA A 184 8.28 -0.85 15.97
CA ALA A 184 7.42 0.30 16.20
C ALA A 184 6.00 0.01 15.70
N TYR A 185 5.01 0.58 16.37
CA TYR A 185 3.60 0.49 16.00
C TYR A 185 3.05 1.88 15.73
N ALA A 186 2.41 2.08 14.59
CA ALA A 186 1.70 3.32 14.30
C ALA A 186 0.40 3.35 15.10
N VAL A 187 0.14 4.45 15.79
CA VAL A 187 -1.06 4.64 16.62
C VAL A 187 -1.82 5.88 16.17
N PHE A 188 -3.14 5.79 16.22
CA PHE A 188 -4.04 6.85 15.79
C PHE A 188 -5.26 6.93 16.70
N PHE A 189 -5.78 8.13 16.89
CA PHE A 189 -7.11 8.35 17.46
C PHE A 189 -7.67 9.70 17.01
N ARG A 190 -8.99 9.85 17.07
CA ARG A 190 -9.67 11.12 16.80
C ARG A 190 -9.95 11.87 18.09
N PHE A 191 -9.92 13.19 18.03
CA PHE A 191 -10.23 14.03 19.17
C PHE A 191 -10.97 15.31 18.79
N SER A 192 -11.68 15.86 19.78
CA SER A 192 -12.23 17.21 19.74
C SER A 192 -11.95 17.89 21.06
N SER A 193 -11.26 19.03 21.03
CA SER A 193 -10.91 19.79 22.22
C SER A 193 -10.96 21.29 21.94
N GLY A 194 -11.45 22.04 22.92
CA GLY A 194 -11.28 23.50 22.97
C GLY A 194 -10.01 23.92 23.72
N ASP A 195 -9.44 23.01 24.52
CA ASP A 195 -8.30 23.27 25.39
C ASP A 195 -7.04 22.56 24.86
N PRO A 196 -5.85 23.14 25.04
CA PRO A 196 -4.59 22.50 24.67
C PRO A 196 -4.28 21.33 25.62
N PHE A 197 -3.75 20.25 25.05
CA PHE A 197 -3.31 19.07 25.78
C PHE A 197 -2.13 18.43 25.04
N VAL A 198 -1.44 17.55 25.73
CA VAL A 198 -0.44 16.65 25.13
C VAL A 198 -0.84 15.22 25.38
N VAL A 199 -0.39 14.33 24.50
CA VAL A 199 -0.59 12.90 24.66
C VAL A 199 0.70 12.15 24.34
N ASN A 200 1.01 11.17 25.19
CA ASN A 200 2.12 10.25 24.97
C ASN A 200 1.59 8.81 24.82
N ALA A 201 2.13 8.04 23.88
CA ALA A 201 1.94 6.60 23.76
C ALA A 201 3.19 5.88 24.28
N GLY A 202 3.17 5.51 25.56
CA GLY A 202 4.40 5.06 26.24
C GLY A 202 5.39 6.21 26.40
N SER A 203 6.61 6.08 25.85
CA SER A 203 7.63 7.15 25.86
C SER A 203 7.54 8.11 24.69
N ASP A 204 6.68 7.83 23.71
CA ASP A 204 6.62 8.58 22.46
C ASP A 204 5.51 9.63 22.52
N SER A 205 5.82 10.88 22.19
CA SER A 205 4.81 11.93 22.07
C SER A 205 4.08 11.85 20.73
N LEU A 206 2.76 11.99 20.74
CA LEU A 206 1.98 11.98 19.51
C LEU A 206 1.82 13.40 18.94
N ALA A 207 1.76 13.47 17.62
CA ALA A 207 1.40 14.69 16.91
C ALA A 207 -0.12 14.90 17.00
N LEU A 208 -0.53 16.13 17.26
CA LEU A 208 -1.93 16.55 17.34
C LEU A 208 -2.22 17.56 16.23
N ASP A 209 -3.10 17.21 15.29
CA ASP A 209 -3.62 18.17 14.31
C ASP A 209 -5.00 18.66 14.75
N PHE A 210 -5.02 19.84 15.37
CA PHE A 210 -6.25 20.47 15.86
C PHE A 210 -7.20 20.92 14.73
N ASN A 211 -6.76 20.98 13.47
CA ASN A 211 -7.64 21.33 12.36
C ASN A 211 -8.48 20.14 11.91
N SER A 212 -7.87 18.95 11.87
CA SER A 212 -8.54 17.71 11.48
C SER A 212 -9.12 16.94 12.66
N GLY A 213 -8.68 17.24 13.90
CA GLY A 213 -9.03 16.45 15.08
C GLY A 213 -8.41 15.07 15.05
N LEU A 214 -7.24 14.90 14.42
CA LEU A 214 -6.52 13.64 14.32
C LEU A 214 -5.24 13.69 15.16
N ALA A 215 -5.05 12.66 15.97
CA ALA A 215 -3.80 12.41 16.67
C ALA A 215 -3.12 11.18 16.06
N SER A 216 -1.82 11.27 15.81
CA SER A 216 -1.04 10.18 15.24
C SER A 216 0.40 10.17 15.74
N GLY A 217 1.02 9.00 15.71
CA GLY A 217 2.43 8.85 16.04
C GLY A 217 2.84 7.39 16.15
N LEU A 218 3.92 7.14 16.89
CA LEU A 218 4.43 5.81 17.11
C LEU A 218 4.26 5.40 18.57
N PHE A 219 4.18 4.09 18.78
CA PHE A 219 4.40 3.42 20.04
C PHE A 219 5.59 2.47 19.85
N SER A 220 6.67 2.74 20.58
CA SER A 220 7.89 1.93 20.60
C SER A 220 7.97 1.19 21.94
N PRO A 221 7.64 -0.12 22.00
CA PRO A 221 7.70 -0.89 23.23
C PRO A 221 9.12 -0.90 23.81
N ALA A 222 9.28 -0.72 25.11
CA ALA A 222 10.59 -0.83 25.76
C ALA A 222 10.99 -2.30 25.99
N ALA A 223 9.98 -3.17 26.13
CA ALA A 223 10.11 -4.61 26.26
C ALA A 223 9.01 -5.34 25.47
N ASP A 224 9.27 -6.60 25.15
CA ASP A 224 8.27 -7.50 24.56
C ASP A 224 7.06 -7.62 25.50
N GLY A 225 5.86 -7.44 24.94
CA GLY A 225 4.60 -7.50 25.69
C GLY A 225 4.21 -6.22 26.42
N ASP A 226 4.94 -5.11 26.24
CA ASP A 226 4.47 -3.81 26.72
C ASP A 226 3.16 -3.42 26.04
N ASN A 227 2.22 -2.89 26.82
CA ASN A 227 0.95 -2.40 26.30
C ASN A 227 1.09 -0.94 25.88
N CYS A 228 0.51 -0.60 24.73
CA CYS A 228 0.32 0.80 24.35
C CYS A 228 -0.57 1.47 25.40
N ARG A 229 -0.11 2.59 25.97
CA ARG A 229 -0.87 3.40 26.92
C ARG A 229 -0.83 4.84 26.46
N PHE A 230 -2.01 5.41 26.25
CA PHE A 230 -2.20 6.83 25.95
C PHE A 230 -2.30 7.59 27.27
N GLN A 231 -1.38 8.52 27.50
CA GLN A 231 -1.34 9.40 28.67
C GLN A 231 -1.65 10.82 28.23
N PHE A 232 -2.79 11.34 28.67
CA PHE A 232 -3.28 12.69 28.39
C PHE A 232 -2.94 13.62 29.54
N GLU A 233 -2.31 14.75 29.24
CA GLU A 233 -1.91 15.76 30.22
C GLU A 233 -2.21 17.18 29.70
N PRO A 234 -2.48 18.15 30.59
CA PRO A 234 -2.47 19.55 30.20
C PRO A 234 -1.11 19.93 29.59
N GLU A 235 -1.11 20.76 28.55
CA GLU A 235 0.11 21.11 27.80
C GLU A 235 1.21 21.73 28.68
N SER A 236 0.84 22.41 29.77
CA SER A 236 1.80 22.94 30.73
C SER A 236 1.23 23.05 32.14
N ILE A 237 2.14 23.17 33.13
CA ILE A 237 1.78 23.38 34.53
C ILE A 237 0.93 24.66 34.66
N GLY A 238 -0.19 24.56 35.38
CA GLY A 238 -1.16 25.63 35.56
C GLY A 238 -2.28 25.65 34.52
N LEU A 239 -2.20 24.83 33.47
CA LEU A 239 -3.29 24.60 32.53
C LEU A 239 -4.16 23.42 32.95
N SER A 240 -5.33 23.32 32.31
CA SER A 240 -6.27 22.22 32.42
C SER A 240 -6.91 21.99 31.06
N PHE A 241 -7.36 20.77 30.80
CA PHE A 241 -8.30 20.52 29.71
C PHE A 241 -9.62 20.02 30.29
N SER A 242 -10.71 20.48 29.69
CA SER A 242 -12.05 20.06 30.03
C SER A 242 -12.81 19.70 28.76
N ALA A 243 -13.66 18.68 28.85
CA ALA A 243 -14.42 18.17 27.72
C ALA A 243 -13.54 17.87 26.48
N LEU A 244 -12.35 17.28 26.69
CA LEU A 244 -11.60 16.65 25.62
C LEU A 244 -12.33 15.36 25.24
N TYR A 245 -12.85 15.28 24.02
CA TYR A 245 -13.45 14.06 23.51
C TYR A 245 -12.39 13.28 22.73
N VAL A 246 -12.34 11.97 22.93
CA VAL A 246 -11.46 11.05 22.19
C VAL A 246 -12.24 9.83 21.71
N ASP A 247 -11.85 9.32 20.55
CA ASP A 247 -12.49 8.19 19.89
C ASP A 247 -11.55 7.51 18.88
N ASP A 248 -11.95 6.35 18.36
CA ASP A 248 -11.26 5.58 17.30
C ASP A 248 -9.77 5.29 17.57
N PHE A 249 -9.43 4.81 18.77
CA PHE A 249 -8.06 4.36 19.02
C PHE A 249 -7.73 3.11 18.18
N THR A 250 -6.72 3.24 17.34
CA THR A 250 -6.22 2.16 16.49
C THR A 250 -4.70 2.02 16.60
N MET A 251 -4.19 0.83 16.28
CA MET A 251 -2.78 0.52 16.26
C MET A 251 -2.46 -0.46 15.13
N ALA A 252 -1.45 -0.16 14.32
CA ALA A 252 -0.91 -1.05 13.28
C ALA A 252 0.59 -1.23 13.49
N LYS A 253 1.16 -2.28 12.90
CA LYS A 253 2.62 -2.38 12.77
C LYS A 253 3.12 -1.25 11.87
N SER A 254 4.20 -0.60 12.27
CA SER A 254 4.93 0.34 11.42
C SER A 254 5.99 -0.40 10.59
N GLY A 255 6.11 0.00 9.32
CA GLY A 255 7.11 -0.50 8.37
C GLY A 255 6.84 -1.89 7.78
N GLY A 256 7.18 -2.06 6.50
CA GLY A 256 7.11 -3.35 5.81
C GLY A 256 5.67 -3.83 5.53
N MET A 257 4.68 -2.95 5.68
CA MET A 257 3.25 -3.23 5.48
C MET A 257 2.91 -3.22 4.00
N THR A 258 3.44 -4.21 3.29
CA THR A 258 3.39 -4.29 1.83
C THR A 258 2.94 -5.68 1.37
N LEU A 259 1.97 -5.70 0.45
CA LEU A 259 1.64 -6.84 -0.40
C LEU A 259 2.52 -6.77 -1.66
N ARG A 260 3.32 -7.81 -1.90
CA ARG A 260 4.35 -7.84 -2.94
C ARG A 260 4.16 -9.03 -3.87
N LEU A 261 4.42 -8.85 -5.16
CA LEU A 261 4.69 -9.93 -6.11
C LEU A 261 6.09 -9.74 -6.69
N ARG A 262 6.97 -10.70 -6.41
CA ARG A 262 8.33 -10.73 -6.95
C ARG A 262 8.39 -11.67 -8.14
N LEU A 263 8.93 -11.20 -9.26
CA LEU A 263 8.91 -11.90 -10.54
C LEU A 263 10.31 -12.17 -11.07
N ARG A 264 10.51 -13.40 -11.52
CA ARG A 264 11.59 -13.78 -12.44
C ARG A 264 11.17 -13.51 -13.88
N PRO A 265 12.13 -13.39 -14.82
CA PRO A 265 11.79 -13.12 -16.21
C PRO A 265 10.89 -14.18 -16.85
N SER A 266 10.94 -15.43 -16.37
CA SER A 266 10.21 -16.57 -16.94
C SER A 266 8.85 -16.85 -16.28
N GLU A 267 8.50 -16.15 -15.20
CA GLU A 267 7.26 -16.35 -14.41
C GLU A 267 6.05 -15.55 -14.93
N THR A 268 6.14 -15.06 -16.16
CA THR A 268 5.10 -14.25 -16.82
C THR A 268 4.69 -14.86 -18.16
N THR A 269 3.51 -14.52 -18.66
CA THR A 269 2.94 -15.08 -19.91
C THR A 269 3.89 -14.92 -21.10
N HIS A 270 4.55 -13.77 -21.20
CA HIS A 270 5.73 -13.59 -22.04
C HIS A 270 6.90 -13.20 -21.16
N ARG A 271 8.13 -13.42 -21.62
CA ARG A 271 9.32 -13.11 -20.84
C ARG A 271 9.38 -11.62 -20.48
N LEU A 272 9.80 -11.28 -19.26
CA LEU A 272 10.14 -9.88 -18.99
C LEU A 272 11.35 -9.48 -19.85
N GLU A 273 11.19 -8.41 -20.62
CA GLU A 273 12.20 -7.84 -21.53
C GLU A 273 12.45 -6.36 -21.19
N PRO A 274 13.58 -5.77 -21.61
CA PRO A 274 13.82 -4.34 -21.46
C PRO A 274 12.76 -3.50 -22.16
N GLY A 275 12.13 -2.57 -21.44
CA GLY A 275 11.11 -1.68 -21.99
C GLY A 275 10.29 -1.00 -20.90
N THR A 276 9.30 -0.22 -21.32
CA THR A 276 8.44 0.50 -20.37
C THR A 276 7.34 -0.44 -19.89
N TRP A 277 7.16 -0.51 -18.58
CA TRP A 277 6.13 -1.34 -17.96
C TRP A 277 5.13 -0.46 -17.22
N GLU A 278 3.89 -0.93 -17.16
CA GLU A 278 2.86 -0.39 -16.29
C GLU A 278 2.32 -1.52 -15.41
N PHE A 279 2.40 -1.34 -14.10
CA PHE A 279 1.65 -2.15 -13.14
C PHE A 279 0.40 -1.38 -12.73
N ARG A 280 -0.76 -2.02 -12.76
CA ARG A 280 -2.03 -1.40 -12.39
C ARG A 280 -2.94 -2.34 -11.62
N VAL A 281 -3.75 -1.74 -10.75
CA VAL A 281 -4.75 -2.44 -9.92
C VAL A 281 -6.00 -1.59 -9.85
N TRP A 282 -7.16 -2.24 -9.78
CA TRP A 282 -8.42 -1.58 -9.44
C TRP A 282 -8.66 -1.64 -7.95
N VAL A 283 -8.97 -0.49 -7.36
CA VAL A 283 -9.11 -0.28 -5.92
C VAL A 283 -10.50 0.28 -5.62
N HIS A 284 -11.14 -0.20 -4.56
CA HIS A 284 -12.45 0.28 -4.11
C HIS A 284 -12.50 0.27 -2.58
N ALA A 285 -13.06 1.32 -1.98
CA ALA A 285 -13.30 1.35 -0.54
C ALA A 285 -14.16 0.15 -0.12
N ASP A 286 -13.82 -0.56 0.95
CA ASP A 286 -14.63 -1.71 1.37
C ASP A 286 -15.97 -1.23 1.96
N PRO A 287 -17.13 -1.53 1.34
CA PRO A 287 -18.41 -1.05 1.85
C PRO A 287 -18.88 -1.79 3.11
N SER A 288 -18.22 -2.90 3.47
CA SER A 288 -18.43 -3.57 4.76
C SER A 288 -17.54 -3.02 5.87
N ALA A 289 -16.57 -2.16 5.51
CA ALA A 289 -15.83 -1.39 6.48
C ALA A 289 -16.69 -0.22 6.95
N ASP A 290 -16.79 -0.03 8.26
CA ASP A 290 -17.65 1.00 8.82
C ASP A 290 -16.84 2.27 9.09
N ALA A 291 -17.29 3.39 8.52
CA ALA A 291 -16.70 4.70 8.77
C ALA A 291 -16.94 5.17 10.22
N ASP A 292 -17.98 4.62 10.86
CA ASP A 292 -18.45 4.97 12.20
C ASP A 292 -17.86 4.04 13.30
N GLY A 293 -16.88 3.20 12.97
CA GLY A 293 -16.14 2.43 13.97
C GLY A 293 -16.93 1.30 14.65
N SER A 294 -17.99 0.77 14.02
CA SER A 294 -18.67 -0.43 14.52
C SER A 294 -17.75 -1.66 14.46
N ALA A 295 -18.19 -2.81 14.97
CA ALA A 295 -17.37 -4.04 15.12
C ALA A 295 -16.77 -4.62 13.81
N GLY A 296 -16.97 -3.98 12.66
CA GLY A 296 -16.31 -4.28 11.39
C GLY A 296 -14.91 -3.68 11.27
N PRO A 297 -14.16 -4.00 10.21
CA PRO A 297 -12.90 -3.33 9.91
C PRO A 297 -13.14 -1.84 9.61
N TYR A 298 -12.17 -0.99 9.93
CA TYR A 298 -12.18 0.42 9.52
C TYR A 298 -11.97 0.55 8.01
N PRO A 299 -12.41 1.63 7.36
CA PRO A 299 -12.03 1.90 5.98
C PRO A 299 -10.53 2.21 5.94
N LEU A 300 -9.80 1.55 5.03
CA LEU A 300 -8.43 1.96 4.72
C LEU A 300 -8.48 3.30 3.99
N ASP A 301 -7.73 4.29 4.48
CA ASP A 301 -7.77 5.67 3.97
C ASP A 301 -7.02 5.83 2.65
N SER A 302 -5.90 5.12 2.49
CA SER A 302 -5.06 5.20 1.30
C SER A 302 -4.26 3.92 1.06
N LEU A 303 -3.70 3.81 -0.14
CA LEU A 303 -2.62 2.87 -0.44
C LEU A 303 -1.76 3.42 -1.57
N SER A 304 -0.53 2.93 -1.70
CA SER A 304 0.33 3.25 -2.83
C SER A 304 0.58 2.03 -3.70
N VAL A 305 0.55 2.22 -5.02
CA VAL A 305 0.94 1.22 -6.01
C VAL A 305 2.30 1.61 -6.56
N ASN A 306 3.25 0.70 -6.47
CA ASN A 306 4.65 0.88 -6.87
C ASN A 306 5.14 -0.34 -7.65
N MET A 307 6.24 -0.17 -8.38
CA MET A 307 7.03 -1.29 -8.87
C MET A 307 8.50 -0.88 -9.01
N GLY A 308 9.43 -1.83 -8.99
CA GLY A 308 10.85 -1.51 -9.13
C GLY A 308 11.72 -2.74 -9.34
N PRO A 309 12.97 -2.56 -9.82
CA PRO A 309 13.90 -3.66 -9.96
C PRO A 309 14.25 -4.27 -8.59
N VAL A 310 14.40 -5.59 -8.55
CA VAL A 310 14.74 -6.30 -7.31
C VAL A 310 16.12 -5.88 -6.81
N GLY A 311 16.24 -5.62 -5.50
CA GLY A 311 17.51 -5.32 -4.85
C GLY A 311 17.96 -3.86 -4.98
N GLU A 312 17.25 -3.03 -5.73
CA GLU A 312 17.41 -1.58 -5.68
C GLU A 312 16.35 -0.96 -4.76
N SER A 313 16.74 0.10 -4.05
CA SER A 313 15.81 0.93 -3.28
C SER A 313 15.04 1.94 -4.15
N THR A 314 15.37 2.03 -5.44
CA THR A 314 14.72 2.92 -6.41
C THR A 314 13.41 2.32 -6.89
N LEU A 315 12.32 2.67 -6.20
CA LEU A 315 10.94 2.45 -6.66
C LEU A 315 10.68 3.25 -7.96
N ALA A 316 9.64 2.84 -8.71
CA ALA A 316 9.18 3.41 -9.97
C ALA A 316 9.29 4.94 -10.03
N ALA A 317 9.62 5.46 -11.22
CA ALA A 317 9.72 6.90 -11.46
C ALA A 317 8.38 7.63 -11.23
N ASP A 318 7.25 6.93 -11.46
CA ASP A 318 5.90 7.41 -11.16
C ASP A 318 5.16 6.38 -10.31
N SER A 319 4.90 6.73 -9.05
CA SER A 319 3.99 6.00 -8.14
C SER A 319 2.66 6.75 -8.04
N ASN A 320 1.56 6.03 -7.88
CA ASN A 320 0.26 6.66 -7.65
C ASN A 320 -0.34 6.17 -6.33
N ILE A 321 -1.04 7.10 -5.67
CA ILE A 321 -1.69 6.89 -4.38
C ILE A 321 -3.19 6.86 -4.61
N TYR A 322 -3.84 5.84 -4.06
CA TYR A 322 -5.28 5.84 -3.87
C TYR A 322 -5.63 6.62 -2.60
N SER A 323 -6.70 7.42 -2.67
CA SER A 323 -7.30 8.07 -1.50
C SER A 323 -8.80 7.77 -1.45
N ALA A 324 -9.26 7.21 -0.34
CA ALA A 324 -10.67 6.89 -0.12
C ALA A 324 -11.54 8.17 -0.11
N ALA A 325 -11.01 9.29 0.36
CA ALA A 325 -11.71 10.57 0.42
C ALA A 325 -12.07 11.14 -0.96
N GLU A 326 -11.33 10.74 -2.00
CA GLU A 326 -11.50 11.24 -3.38
C GLU A 326 -12.21 10.24 -4.29
N SER A 327 -12.50 9.03 -3.78
CA SER A 327 -13.02 7.91 -4.56
C SER A 327 -14.50 7.67 -4.30
N THR A 328 -15.28 7.46 -5.36
CA THR A 328 -16.73 7.15 -5.28
C THR A 328 -17.08 5.78 -5.86
N GLY A 329 -16.07 4.93 -6.09
CA GLY A 329 -16.22 3.59 -6.67
C GLY A 329 -14.89 2.99 -7.09
N TRP A 330 -14.91 2.08 -8.06
CA TRP A 330 -13.69 1.46 -8.59
C TRP A 330 -12.77 2.51 -9.21
N THR A 331 -11.54 2.58 -8.68
CA THR A 331 -10.50 3.53 -9.09
C THR A 331 -9.29 2.77 -9.56
N ARG A 332 -8.80 3.09 -10.76
CA ARG A 332 -7.57 2.47 -11.29
C ARG A 332 -6.36 3.24 -10.78
N VAL A 333 -5.43 2.51 -10.17
CA VAL A 333 -4.16 3.05 -9.68
C VAL A 333 -3.04 2.32 -10.42
N SER A 334 -2.02 3.05 -10.89
CA SER A 334 -0.93 2.44 -11.64
C SER A 334 0.44 3.02 -11.28
N ALA A 335 1.49 2.26 -11.57
CA ALA A 335 2.88 2.70 -11.50
C ALA A 335 3.55 2.47 -12.85
N ILE A 336 4.51 3.31 -13.22
CA ILE A 336 5.26 3.20 -14.49
C ILE A 336 6.75 3.04 -14.22
N LEU A 337 7.36 2.07 -14.88
CA LEU A 337 8.78 1.73 -14.80
C LEU A 337 9.38 1.98 -16.17
N SER A 338 10.39 2.84 -16.21
CA SER A 338 11.00 3.27 -17.46
C SER A 338 11.90 2.18 -18.05
N SER A 339 12.13 2.28 -19.36
CA SER A 339 12.84 1.30 -20.18
C SER A 339 14.29 0.99 -19.78
N GLN A 340 14.90 1.79 -18.92
CA GLN A 340 16.29 1.62 -18.48
C GLN A 340 16.40 1.00 -17.07
N ALA A 341 15.28 0.81 -16.37
CA ALA A 341 15.29 0.40 -14.97
C ALA A 341 15.39 -1.13 -14.79
N LEU A 342 14.83 -1.93 -15.70
CA LEU A 342 15.03 -3.38 -15.68
C LEU A 342 16.43 -3.73 -16.18
N GLN A 343 17.34 -4.00 -15.25
CA GLN A 343 18.66 -4.50 -15.56
C GLN A 343 18.71 -6.01 -15.33
N TYR A 344 19.08 -6.74 -16.37
CA TYR A 344 19.30 -8.18 -16.30
C TYR A 344 20.81 -8.44 -16.18
N PRO A 345 21.25 -9.33 -15.28
CA PRO A 345 22.66 -9.71 -15.19
C PRO A 345 23.18 -10.22 -16.54
N ARG A 346 24.37 -9.77 -16.96
CA ARG A 346 24.91 -9.97 -18.33
C ARG A 346 25.18 -11.43 -18.73
N ASP A 347 25.20 -12.38 -17.80
CA ASP A 347 25.53 -13.78 -18.06
C ASP A 347 24.26 -14.62 -18.26
N TYR A 348 23.59 -14.36 -19.39
CA TYR A 348 22.25 -14.81 -19.80
C TYR A 348 22.09 -16.33 -20.12
N GLY A 349 22.90 -17.19 -19.51
CA GLY A 349 22.84 -18.64 -19.72
C GLY A 349 21.98 -19.39 -18.71
N GLU A 350 21.99 -19.01 -17.43
CA GLU A 350 21.48 -19.88 -16.34
C GLU A 350 20.81 -19.18 -15.14
N ALA A 351 20.87 -17.85 -15.01
CA ALA A 351 20.31 -17.15 -13.84
C ALA A 351 18.83 -16.76 -14.05
N ASP A 352 17.91 -17.63 -13.63
CA ASP A 352 16.47 -17.33 -13.43
C ASP A 352 16.28 -16.59 -12.10
N GLU A 353 17.00 -15.48 -11.93
CA GLU A 353 16.94 -14.66 -10.73
C GLU A 353 15.74 -13.69 -10.78
N PRO A 354 15.20 -13.26 -9.62
CA PRO A 354 14.13 -12.28 -9.59
C PRO A 354 14.61 -10.90 -10.07
N VAL A 355 13.80 -10.22 -10.89
CA VAL A 355 14.18 -8.95 -11.53
C VAL A 355 13.21 -7.80 -11.26
N LEU A 356 11.95 -8.09 -10.92
CA LEU A 356 10.91 -7.08 -10.75
C LEU A 356 10.09 -7.34 -9.49
N ASP A 357 9.90 -6.31 -8.66
CA ASP A 357 8.93 -6.29 -7.56
C ASP A 357 7.74 -5.41 -7.95
N LEU A 358 6.53 -5.97 -7.84
CA LEU A 358 5.26 -5.24 -7.88
C LEU A 358 4.76 -5.07 -6.45
N ILE A 359 4.39 -3.85 -6.06
CA ILE A 359 4.19 -3.48 -4.67
C ILE A 359 2.87 -2.75 -4.50
N ILE A 360 2.07 -3.21 -3.54
CA ILE A 360 0.92 -2.50 -2.98
C ILE A 360 1.28 -2.21 -1.52
N SER A 361 1.63 -0.96 -1.22
CA SER A 361 2.08 -0.54 0.10
C SER A 361 0.94 0.13 0.88
N CYS A 362 0.78 -0.34 2.10
CA CYS A 362 -0.08 0.17 3.15
C CYS A 362 0.80 0.67 4.32
N GLU A 363 1.94 1.29 4.01
CA GLU A 363 2.77 1.93 5.02
C GLU A 363 2.14 3.24 5.49
N ASP A 364 2.23 3.50 6.81
CA ASP A 364 1.76 4.71 7.48
C ASP A 364 0.25 5.01 7.31
N VAL A 365 -0.54 3.99 6.95
CA VAL A 365 -2.00 4.09 6.86
C VAL A 365 -2.67 3.69 8.17
N ASN A 366 -3.86 4.21 8.40
CA ASN A 366 -4.72 3.73 9.49
C ASN A 366 -5.06 2.25 9.28
N PRO A 367 -5.11 1.41 10.34
CA PRO A 367 -5.64 0.06 10.22
C PRO A 367 -7.03 0.08 9.58
N GLY A 368 -7.29 -0.84 8.66
CA GLY A 368 -8.53 -0.84 7.90
C GLY A 368 -8.50 -1.81 6.72
N SER A 369 -9.52 -1.76 5.88
CA SER A 369 -9.66 -2.65 4.74
C SER A 369 -10.07 -1.95 3.46
N ILE A 370 -9.67 -2.56 2.35
CA ILE A 370 -9.94 -2.09 0.99
C ILE A 370 -10.12 -3.28 0.05
N LEU A 371 -10.81 -3.06 -1.06
CA LEU A 371 -11.01 -4.06 -2.09
C LEU A 371 -10.05 -3.83 -3.26
N LEU A 372 -9.48 -4.91 -3.75
CA LEU A 372 -8.56 -4.98 -4.88
C LEU A 372 -9.13 -5.93 -5.95
N ALA A 373 -8.97 -5.56 -7.21
CA ALA A 373 -9.35 -6.40 -8.34
C ALA A 373 -8.39 -6.22 -9.52
N ALA A 374 -8.33 -7.27 -10.35
CA ALA A 374 -7.63 -7.29 -11.64
C ALA A 374 -6.22 -6.65 -11.59
N PRO A 375 -5.24 -7.28 -10.92
CA PRO A 375 -3.86 -6.84 -11.00
C PRO A 375 -3.34 -7.14 -12.41
N GLU A 376 -2.72 -6.14 -13.03
CA GLU A 376 -2.21 -6.28 -14.39
C GLU A 376 -0.82 -5.68 -14.54
N LEU A 377 0.04 -6.41 -15.25
CA LEU A 377 1.34 -5.95 -15.72
C LEU A 377 1.29 -5.87 -17.25
N ARG A 378 1.51 -4.67 -17.79
CA ARG A 378 1.40 -4.37 -19.23
C ARG A 378 2.71 -3.80 -19.76
N PHE A 379 3.10 -4.23 -20.95
CA PHE A 379 4.16 -3.58 -21.71
C PHE A 379 3.62 -2.31 -22.40
N ARG A 380 4.41 -1.24 -22.47
CA ARG A 380 4.00 0.08 -22.96
C ARG A 380 4.81 0.57 -24.16
#